data_AF-A0A350QW15-F1
#
_entry.id   AF-A0A350QW15-F1
#
_cell.length_a   1.000
_cell.length_b   1.000
_cell.length_c   1.000
_cell.angle_alpha   90.00
_cell.angle_beta   90.00
_cell.angle_gamma   90.00
#
_symmetry.space_group_name_H-M   'P 1'
#
loop_
_entity.id
_entity.type
_entity.pdbx_description
1 polymer ?
#
loop_
_entity_poly.entity_id
_entity_poly.type
_entity_poly.pdbx_seq_one_letter_code
_entity_poly.pdbx_strand_id
1 'polypeptide(L)'
;MKKLISIFIAAILGFGAYAFAAKKAVPVNEKCPVSGKAINADQTIGIGVCCGNCAKKVAKDVKGTLAKLKSDSKDPDTVNKACPFSGKGLKKVVTVAFCCGNCKGKYTPK
;
A
#
# COMPACT_ATOMS: atom_id res chain seq x y z
N MET A 1 3.47 -61.81 17.56
CA MET A 1 4.83 -62.31 17.21
C MET A 1 5.48 -61.33 16.26
N LYS A 2 6.70 -60.91 16.62
CA LYS A 2 7.79 -60.32 15.81
C LYS A 2 7.42 -59.58 14.50
N LYS A 3 7.58 -58.26 14.51
CA LYS A 3 8.74 -57.55 13.91
C LYS A 3 8.82 -57.70 12.39
N LEU A 4 8.39 -56.67 11.67
CA LEU A 4 9.03 -56.26 10.43
C LEU A 4 9.18 -54.73 10.45
N ILE A 5 10.39 -54.34 10.83
CA ILE A 5 11.00 -53.05 10.52
C ILE A 5 11.18 -53.05 9.00
N SER A 6 10.56 -52.09 8.29
CA SER A 6 11.03 -51.70 6.97
C SER A 6 11.13 -50.19 6.92
N ILE A 7 12.39 -49.77 6.98
CA ILE A 7 12.94 -48.44 6.81
C ILE A 7 12.42 -47.86 5.47
N PHE A 8 11.68 -46.76 5.53
CA PHE A 8 11.58 -45.83 4.39
C PHE A 8 12.45 -44.62 4.68
N ILE A 9 13.53 -44.56 3.93
CA ILE A 9 14.51 -43.48 3.87
C ILE A 9 13.86 -42.23 3.25
N ALA A 10 14.16 -41.10 3.89
CA ALA A 10 14.29 -39.75 3.35
C ALA A 10 13.23 -39.23 2.36
N ALA A 11 12.47 -38.23 2.79
CA ALA A 11 12.23 -37.05 1.96
C ALA A 11 11.64 -35.90 2.79
N ILE A 12 12.45 -34.84 2.92
CA ILE A 12 12.02 -33.44 2.96
C ILE A 12 11.51 -32.94 4.32
N LEU A 13 12.45 -32.83 5.27
CA LEU A 13 12.55 -31.63 6.10
C LEU A 13 12.90 -30.46 5.18
N GLY A 14 11.89 -29.78 4.66
CA GLY A 14 12.13 -28.74 3.65
C GLY A 14 10.91 -27.95 3.23
N PHE A 15 9.92 -27.77 4.11
CA PHE A 15 9.07 -26.58 4.00
C PHE A 15 9.89 -25.40 4.54
N GLY A 16 10.90 -25.01 3.76
CA GLY A 16 11.52 -23.71 3.91
C GLY A 16 10.41 -22.69 3.80
N ALA A 17 10.13 -22.02 4.91
CA ALA A 17 9.33 -20.81 4.90
C ALA A 17 10.06 -19.83 3.97
N TYR A 18 9.69 -19.84 2.69
CA TYR A 18 10.02 -18.77 1.78
C TYR A 18 9.27 -17.56 2.31
N ALA A 19 9.94 -16.81 3.19
CA ALA A 19 9.52 -15.49 3.57
C ALA A 19 9.58 -14.66 2.29
N PHE A 20 8.45 -14.60 1.59
CA PHE A 20 8.21 -13.59 0.57
C PHE A 20 8.27 -12.25 1.31
N ALA A 21 9.45 -11.66 1.36
CA ALA A 21 9.63 -10.28 1.79
C ALA A 21 8.81 -9.41 0.83
N ALA A 22 7.56 -9.11 1.22
CA ALA A 22 6.67 -8.27 0.45
C ALA A 22 7.38 -6.93 0.20
N LYS A 23 7.68 -6.65 -1.07
CA LYS A 23 8.35 -5.41 -1.48
C LYS A 23 7.43 -4.24 -1.07
N LYS A 24 7.78 -3.53 0.01
CA LYS A 24 7.03 -2.35 0.46
C LYS A 24 6.91 -1.36 -0.72
N ALA A 25 5.68 -0.93 -1.01
CA ALA A 25 5.44 0.04 -2.07
C ALA A 25 6.15 1.36 -1.75
N VAL A 26 6.89 1.90 -2.73
CA VAL A 26 7.66 3.14 -2.54
C VAL A 26 6.72 4.34 -2.66
N PRO A 27 6.69 5.24 -1.65
CA PRO A 27 5.87 6.44 -1.73
C PRO A 27 6.37 7.40 -2.80
N VAL A 28 5.45 8.12 -3.44
CA VAL A 28 5.78 9.07 -4.52
C VAL A 28 6.32 10.42 -4.03
N ASN A 29 6.40 10.61 -2.71
CA ASN A 29 6.81 11.86 -2.08
C ASN A 29 7.91 11.64 -1.05
N GLU A 30 8.84 12.60 -0.95
CA GLU A 30 9.93 12.58 0.04
C GLU A 30 9.61 13.40 1.31
N LYS A 31 8.69 14.37 1.19
CA LYS A 31 8.26 15.25 2.27
C LYS A 31 6.78 15.06 2.57
N CYS A 32 6.42 15.15 3.85
CA CYS A 32 5.04 15.08 4.31
C CYS A 32 4.22 16.21 3.66
N PRO A 33 3.12 15.90 2.96
CA PRO A 33 2.33 16.90 2.25
C PRO A 33 1.54 17.84 3.19
N VAL A 34 1.47 17.50 4.48
CA VAL A 34 0.80 18.31 5.51
C VAL A 34 1.76 19.30 6.16
N SER A 35 2.95 18.84 6.58
CA SER A 35 3.86 19.63 7.42
C SER A 35 5.20 19.96 6.79
N GLY A 36 5.54 19.39 5.62
CA GLY A 36 6.84 19.55 4.97
C GLY A 36 8.01 18.80 5.63
N LYS A 37 7.79 18.11 6.75
CA LYS A 37 8.81 17.27 7.44
C LYS A 37 9.13 16.01 6.61
N ALA A 38 10.22 15.31 6.93
CA ALA A 38 10.54 14.02 6.33
C ALA A 38 9.41 13.00 6.51
N ILE A 39 9.24 12.11 5.52
CA ILE A 39 8.25 11.03 5.59
C ILE A 39 8.67 9.90 6.53
N ASN A 40 7.69 9.18 7.05
CA ASN A 40 7.87 7.89 7.71
C ASN A 40 7.26 6.80 6.81
N ALA A 41 8.06 5.77 6.48
CA ALA A 41 7.67 4.71 5.57
C ALA A 41 6.51 3.82 6.08
N ASP A 42 6.23 3.85 7.38
CA ASP A 42 5.11 3.11 7.99
C ASP A 42 3.82 3.95 8.09
N GLN A 43 3.87 5.22 7.67
CA GLN A 43 2.73 6.14 7.70
C GLN A 43 2.24 6.42 6.28
N THR A 44 1.70 5.40 5.61
CA THR A 44 1.26 5.50 4.22
C THR A 44 -0.26 5.40 4.05
N ILE A 45 -0.72 5.90 2.90
CA ILE A 45 -2.05 5.60 2.33
C ILE A 45 -1.89 5.21 0.86
N GLY A 46 -2.87 4.46 0.34
CA GLY A 46 -3.02 4.26 -1.09
C GLY A 46 -4.09 5.17 -1.69
N ILE A 47 -3.75 5.87 -2.77
CA ILE A 47 -4.70 6.62 -3.60
C ILE A 47 -4.97 5.82 -4.86
N GLY A 48 -6.21 5.38 -5.03
CA GLY A 48 -6.65 4.66 -6.23
C GLY A 48 -6.81 5.61 -7.42
N VAL A 49 -6.28 5.22 -8.58
CA VAL A 49 -6.40 5.96 -9.84
C VAL A 49 -6.73 5.04 -11.01
N CYS A 50 -7.36 5.56 -12.06
CA CYS A 50 -7.82 4.76 -13.19
C CYS A 50 -6.74 4.46 -14.25
N CYS A 51 -5.62 5.18 -14.27
CA CYS A 51 -4.56 5.02 -15.27
C CYS A 51 -3.21 5.59 -14.84
N GLY A 52 -2.15 5.30 -15.62
CA GLY A 52 -0.79 5.80 -15.36
C GLY A 52 -0.66 7.33 -15.42
N ASN A 53 -1.42 8.00 -16.28
CA ASN A 53 -1.40 9.47 -16.35
C ASN A 53 -1.98 10.11 -15.09
N CYS A 54 -3.01 9.49 -14.49
CA CYS A 54 -3.54 9.92 -13.20
C CYS A 54 -2.53 9.67 -12.08
N ALA A 55 -1.81 8.55 -12.10
CA ALA A 55 -0.74 8.30 -11.13
C ALA A 55 0.36 9.37 -11.20
N LYS A 56 0.77 9.77 -12.42
CA LYS A 56 1.72 10.88 -12.63
C LYS A 56 1.18 12.20 -12.11
N LYS A 57 -0.13 12.47 -12.21
CA LYS A 57 -0.75 13.69 -11.65
C LYS A 57 -0.67 13.70 -10.12
N VAL A 58 -0.93 12.57 -9.46
CA VAL A 58 -0.76 12.45 -7.99
C VAL A 58 0.69 12.74 -7.61
N ALA A 59 1.65 12.10 -8.26
CA ALA A 59 3.07 12.27 -7.94
C ALA A 59 3.57 13.72 -8.12
N LYS A 60 3.04 14.43 -9.12
CA LYS A 60 3.38 15.84 -9.38
C LYS A 60 2.81 16.81 -8.34
N ASP A 61 1.61 16.53 -7.84
CA ASP A 61 0.93 17.41 -6.87
C ASP A 61 0.15 16.60 -5.84
N VAL A 62 0.91 16.01 -4.90
CA VAL A 62 0.34 15.21 -3.81
C VAL A 62 -0.58 16.06 -2.94
N LYS A 63 -0.13 17.25 -2.54
CA LYS A 63 -0.89 18.13 -1.64
C LYS A 63 -2.21 18.59 -2.26
N GLY A 64 -2.20 19.02 -3.52
CA GLY A 64 -3.42 19.43 -4.22
C GLY A 64 -4.34 18.27 -4.54
N THR A 65 -3.80 17.07 -4.79
CA THR A 65 -4.61 15.85 -4.91
C THR A 65 -5.33 15.55 -3.59
N LEU A 66 -4.59 15.52 -2.47
CA LEU A 66 -5.14 15.25 -1.14
C LEU A 66 -6.21 16.25 -0.72
N ALA A 67 -6.08 17.53 -1.08
CA ALA A 67 -7.08 18.55 -0.77
C ALA A 67 -8.44 18.32 -1.46
N LYS A 68 -8.46 17.59 -2.58
CA LYS A 68 -9.68 17.30 -3.36
C LYS A 68 -10.14 15.85 -3.21
N LEU A 69 -9.37 15.04 -2.48
CA LEU A 69 -9.60 13.62 -2.35
C LEU A 69 -10.75 13.34 -1.39
N LYS A 70 -11.76 12.63 -1.86
CA LYS A 70 -12.81 12.06 -1.00
C LYS A 70 -12.27 10.77 -0.39
N SER A 71 -12.13 10.77 0.93
CA SER A 71 -11.62 9.62 1.69
C SER A 71 -12.81 8.79 2.21
N ASP A 72 -13.44 8.04 1.32
CA ASP A 72 -14.73 7.37 1.52
C ASP A 72 -14.69 5.84 1.30
N SER A 73 -13.52 5.30 0.99
CA SER A 73 -13.37 3.87 0.74
C SER A 73 -13.41 3.05 2.03
N LYS A 74 -13.86 1.80 1.92
CA LYS A 74 -13.73 0.78 2.99
C LYS A 74 -12.66 -0.26 2.63
N ASP A 75 -12.03 -0.09 1.47
CA ASP A 75 -10.96 -0.94 0.98
C ASP A 75 -9.69 -0.66 1.80
N PRO A 76 -8.97 -1.68 2.29
CA PRO A 76 -7.75 -1.48 3.07
C PRO A 76 -6.60 -0.87 2.26
N ASP A 77 -6.60 -1.02 0.94
CA ASP A 77 -5.52 -0.60 0.05
C ASP A 77 -5.71 0.81 -0.51
N THR A 78 -6.95 1.33 -0.50
CA THR A 78 -7.26 2.65 -1.09
C THR A 78 -8.18 3.47 -0.20
N VAL A 79 -7.92 4.78 -0.11
CA VAL A 79 -8.76 5.68 0.69
C VAL A 79 -9.98 6.20 -0.07
N ASN A 80 -10.02 6.09 -1.40
CA ASN A 80 -11.07 6.64 -2.26
C ASN A 80 -11.75 5.56 -3.10
N LYS A 81 -13.07 5.67 -3.33
CA LYS A 81 -13.83 4.70 -4.15
C LYS A 81 -13.70 4.89 -5.66
N ALA A 82 -13.42 6.11 -6.11
CA ALA A 82 -13.36 6.47 -7.52
C ALA A 82 -12.14 7.37 -7.81
N CYS A 83 -11.64 7.33 -9.04
CA CYS A 83 -10.48 8.11 -9.46
C CYS A 83 -10.74 9.61 -9.23
N PRO A 84 -9.90 10.32 -8.46
CA PRO A 84 -10.16 11.71 -8.07
C PRO A 84 -10.10 12.70 -9.25
N PHE A 85 -9.57 12.29 -10.40
CA PHE A 85 -9.45 13.13 -11.59
C PHE A 85 -10.56 12.91 -12.62
N SER A 86 -11.22 11.76 -12.61
CA SER A 86 -12.14 11.36 -13.69
C SER A 86 -13.43 10.68 -13.22
N GLY A 87 -13.54 10.33 -11.94
CA GLY A 87 -14.66 9.54 -11.41
C GLY A 87 -14.70 8.08 -11.86
N LYS A 88 -13.78 7.64 -12.73
CA LYS A 88 -13.71 6.25 -13.20
C LYS A 88 -13.22 5.30 -12.11
N GLY A 89 -13.50 4.01 -12.27
CA GLY A 89 -13.02 2.94 -11.38
C GLY A 89 -11.50 2.88 -11.23
N LEU A 90 -11.05 2.33 -10.11
CA LEU A 90 -9.65 2.24 -9.72
C LEU A 90 -8.97 1.08 -10.46
N LYS A 91 -7.76 1.29 -10.96
CA LYS A 91 -6.95 0.26 -11.63
C LYS A 91 -5.50 0.21 -11.15
N LYS A 92 -5.05 1.25 -10.44
CA LYS A 92 -3.70 1.40 -9.92
C LYS A 92 -3.76 2.09 -8.56
N VAL A 93 -2.82 1.76 -7.68
CA VAL A 93 -2.68 2.39 -6.36
C VAL A 93 -1.39 3.21 -6.36
N VAL A 94 -1.48 4.45 -5.89
CA VAL A 94 -0.35 5.34 -5.68
C VAL A 94 -0.12 5.46 -4.18
N THR A 95 1.07 5.07 -3.72
CA THR A 95 1.43 5.18 -2.30
C THR A 95 1.87 6.60 -1.97
N VAL A 96 1.31 7.19 -0.93
CA VAL A 96 1.72 8.49 -0.37
C VAL A 96 2.07 8.30 1.10
N ALA A 97 3.20 8.86 1.53
CA ALA A 97 3.67 8.79 2.91
C ALA A 97 3.52 10.10 3.67
N PHE A 98 3.35 10.00 4.98
CA PHE A 98 3.22 11.10 5.93
C PHE A 98 4.31 11.03 6.99
N CYS A 99 4.53 12.12 7.73
CA CYS A 99 5.51 12.13 8.83
C CYS A 99 5.00 11.47 10.11
N CYS A 100 3.68 11.38 10.31
CA CYS A 100 3.07 10.83 11.52
C CYS A 100 1.62 10.37 11.30
N GLY A 101 1.11 9.59 12.26
CA GLY A 101 -0.27 9.09 12.26
C GLY A 101 -1.34 10.18 12.24
N ASN A 102 -1.09 11.32 12.89
CA ASN A 102 -2.03 12.45 12.88
C ASN A 102 -2.15 13.10 11.50
N CYS A 103 -1.05 13.15 10.73
CA CYS A 103 -1.08 13.66 9.36
C CYS A 103 -1.79 12.68 8.42
N LYS A 104 -1.48 11.38 8.54
CA LYS A 104 -2.15 10.30 7.82
C LYS A 104 -3.66 10.30 8.10
N GLY A 105 -4.04 10.44 9.37
CA GLY A 105 -5.40 10.39 9.88
C GLY A 105 -6.35 11.43 9.27
N LYS A 106 -5.83 12.52 8.70
CA LYS A 106 -6.64 13.53 7.99
C LYS A 106 -7.22 13.01 6.66
N TYR A 107 -6.67 11.93 6.12
CA TYR A 107 -6.99 11.38 4.80
C TYR A 107 -7.37 9.90 4.84
N THR A 108 -7.45 9.31 6.04
CA THR A 108 -8.01 7.97 6.21
C THR A 108 -9.51 8.09 6.52
N PRO A 109 -10.36 7.27 5.88
CA PRO A 109 -11.77 7.15 6.26
C PRO A 109 -11.91 6.84 7.75
N LYS A 110 -12.92 7.42 8.40
CA LYS A 110 -13.29 7.12 9.79
C LYS A 110 -14.29 5.98 9.85
#